data_AF-A0A2E5NKJ6-F1
#
_entry.id   AF-A0A2E5NKJ6-F1
#
_cell.length_a   1.000
_cell.length_b   1.000
_cell.length_c   1.000
_cell.angle_alpha   90.00
_cell.angle_beta   90.00
_cell.angle_gamma   90.00
#
_symmetry.space_group_name_H-M   'P 1'
#
loop_
_entity.id
_entity.type
_entity.pdbx_description
1 polymer ?
#
loop_
_entity_poly.entity_id
_entity_poly.type
_entity_poly.pdbx_seq_one_letter_code
_entity_poly.pdbx_strand_id
1 'polypeptide(L)'
;MSISRWSRWIRQPQTVPLRRMIYQIHLWLGLVLGLYVMVISVSGSAVVFRRELTRWFLPKEGLQNVEYPLTLIVLEWFVDLHDNLLAGNIGRDLNGIGAILFLIMVLTGAFVWWPGVRQWKQSLFVCHSQHRLFSWHLHSVIGFWSLLFLLGWSVTGIYFIFPGPFEWFFDVFDKDLSDFKRPGEGLLLVLVDLHFGRFGGLGIRTLWVIFGLLPTVLFITGVRIWWKRVQIKWCKSWDT
;
A
#
# COMPACT_ATOMS: atom_id res chain seq x y z
N MET A 1 -31.65 -13.08 26.54
CA MET A 1 -30.29 -13.60 26.33
C MET A 1 -29.37 -12.46 25.91
N SER A 2 -28.27 -12.23 26.63
CA SER A 2 -27.25 -11.25 26.24
C SER A 2 -26.62 -11.64 24.90
N ILE A 3 -26.70 -10.75 23.91
CA ILE A 3 -26.04 -10.93 22.60
C ILE A 3 -24.52 -11.02 22.83
N SER A 4 -23.92 -12.13 22.39
CA SER A 4 -22.48 -12.37 22.50
C SER A 4 -21.67 -11.24 21.83
N ARG A 5 -20.44 -10.98 22.30
CA ARG A 5 -19.58 -9.94 21.70
C ARG A 5 -19.37 -10.18 20.20
N TRP A 6 -19.22 -11.45 19.80
CA TRP A 6 -19.11 -11.89 18.40
C TRP A 6 -20.34 -11.56 17.56
N SER A 7 -21.53 -11.86 18.04
CA SER A 7 -22.77 -11.55 17.31
C SER A 7 -23.01 -10.04 17.19
N ARG A 8 -22.56 -9.26 18.18
CA ARG A 8 -22.53 -7.80 18.13
C ARG A 8 -21.55 -7.26 17.08
N TRP A 9 -20.35 -7.83 16.97
CA TRP A 9 -19.39 -7.48 15.92
C TRP A 9 -19.93 -7.75 14.51
N ILE A 10 -20.55 -8.91 14.29
CA ILE A 10 -21.08 -9.28 12.97
C ILE A 10 -22.22 -8.35 12.54
N ARG A 11 -23.11 -7.95 13.46
CA ARG A 11 -24.32 -7.19 13.14
C ARG A 11 -24.17 -5.68 13.29
N GLN A 12 -23.49 -5.21 14.34
CA GLN A 12 -23.38 -3.81 14.74
C GLN A 12 -21.95 -3.48 15.23
N PRO A 13 -20.94 -3.62 14.36
CA PRO A 13 -19.53 -3.47 14.74
C PRO A 13 -19.21 -2.09 15.32
N GLN A 14 -19.97 -1.05 14.93
CA GLN A 14 -19.86 0.35 15.40
C GLN A 14 -20.03 0.52 16.93
N THR A 15 -20.70 -0.43 17.59
CA THR A 15 -20.97 -0.40 19.03
C THR A 15 -19.85 -1.02 19.86
N VAL A 16 -18.91 -1.73 19.23
CA VAL A 16 -17.85 -2.46 19.92
C VAL A 16 -16.68 -1.52 20.24
N PRO A 17 -16.21 -1.43 21.51
CA PRO A 17 -15.12 -0.54 21.90
C PRO A 17 -13.82 -0.80 21.14
N LEU A 18 -13.49 -2.08 20.91
CA LEU A 18 -12.31 -2.49 20.14
C LEU A 18 -12.28 -1.86 18.75
N ARG A 19 -13.44 -1.76 18.07
CA ARG A 19 -13.53 -1.07 16.77
C ARG A 19 -13.14 0.38 16.86
N ARG A 20 -13.62 1.07 17.90
CA ARG A 20 -13.40 2.51 18.08
C ARG A 20 -11.92 2.76 18.35
N MET A 21 -11.30 1.92 19.17
CA MET A 21 -9.86 1.98 19.43
C MET A 21 -9.05 1.77 18.16
N ILE A 22 -9.30 0.70 17.40
CA ILE A 22 -8.57 0.42 16.15
C ILE A 22 -8.83 1.50 15.11
N TYR A 23 -10.04 2.06 15.04
CA TYR A 23 -10.32 3.22 14.18
C TYR A 23 -9.46 4.44 14.54
N GLN A 24 -9.28 4.74 15.84
CA GLN A 24 -8.40 5.85 16.25
C GLN A 24 -6.94 5.57 15.90
N ILE A 25 -6.46 4.35 16.14
CA ILE A 25 -5.11 3.94 15.76
C ILE A 25 -4.93 4.10 14.25
N HIS A 26 -5.83 3.55 13.44
CA HIS A 26 -5.80 3.65 11.98
C HIS A 26 -5.82 5.12 11.50
N LEU A 27 -6.66 5.97 12.12
CA LEU A 27 -6.76 7.39 11.76
C LEU A 27 -5.44 8.12 12.01
N TRP A 28 -4.86 8.02 13.21
CA TRP A 28 -3.65 8.76 13.57
C TRP A 28 -2.41 8.20 12.90
N LEU A 29 -2.27 6.87 12.88
CA LEU A 29 -1.21 6.20 12.15
C LEU A 29 -1.30 6.54 10.65
N GLY A 30 -2.51 6.68 10.10
CA GLY A 30 -2.74 7.00 8.69
C GLY A 30 -2.31 8.42 8.31
N LEU A 31 -2.43 9.36 9.24
CA LEU A 31 -1.95 10.74 9.02
C LEU A 31 -0.43 10.83 9.05
N VAL A 32 0.21 10.14 10.00
CA VAL A 32 1.67 10.16 10.16
C VAL A 32 2.33 9.38 9.02
N LEU A 33 1.93 8.13 8.81
CA LEU A 33 2.53 7.28 7.78
C LEU A 33 2.08 7.63 6.37
N GLY A 34 0.94 8.27 6.21
CA GLY A 34 0.36 8.51 4.88
C GLY A 34 1.20 9.43 4.00
N LEU A 35 1.96 10.37 4.60
CA LEU A 35 2.93 11.17 3.85
C LEU A 35 4.07 10.32 3.30
N TYR A 36 4.63 9.45 4.14
CA TYR A 36 5.65 8.49 3.71
C TYR A 36 5.11 7.57 2.59
N VAL A 37 3.94 6.98 2.79
CA VAL A 37 3.30 6.10 1.81
C VAL A 37 3.00 6.84 0.50
N MET A 38 2.62 8.13 0.55
CA MET A 38 2.42 8.97 -0.63
C MET A 38 3.74 9.15 -1.42
N VAL A 39 4.85 9.43 -0.74
CA VAL A 39 6.17 9.56 -1.40
C VAL A 39 6.59 8.25 -2.06
N ILE A 40 6.45 7.11 -1.37
CA ILE A 40 6.76 5.78 -1.92
C ILE A 40 5.82 5.42 -3.08
N SER A 41 4.53 5.75 -2.96
CA SER A 41 3.52 5.52 -4.01
C SER A 41 3.83 6.32 -5.28
N VAL A 42 4.14 7.61 -5.17
CA VAL A 42 4.46 8.47 -6.32
C VAL A 42 5.79 8.07 -6.96
N SER A 43 6.83 7.82 -6.16
CA SER A 43 8.13 7.35 -6.67
C SER A 43 8.03 5.98 -7.34
N GLY A 44 7.29 5.03 -6.74
CA GLY A 44 7.09 3.69 -7.30
C GLY A 44 6.38 3.73 -8.65
N SER A 45 5.34 4.57 -8.77
CA SER A 45 4.66 4.83 -10.04
C SER A 45 5.58 5.41 -11.11
N ALA A 46 6.55 6.27 -10.75
CA ALA A 46 7.54 6.78 -11.69
C ALA A 46 8.52 5.70 -12.17
N VAL A 47 8.85 4.73 -11.29
CA VAL A 47 9.85 3.69 -11.54
C VAL A 47 9.30 2.49 -12.33
N VAL A 48 7.98 2.34 -12.49
CA VAL A 48 7.36 1.23 -13.26
C VAL A 48 7.97 1.07 -14.67
N PHE A 49 8.30 2.18 -15.34
CA PHE A 49 8.87 2.18 -16.69
C PHE A 49 10.40 2.12 -16.73
N ARG A 50 11.08 1.89 -15.60
CA ARG A 50 12.54 1.93 -15.52
C ARG A 50 13.20 1.06 -16.58
N ARG A 51 12.70 -0.17 -16.73
CA ARG A 51 13.23 -1.16 -17.68
C ARG A 51 13.13 -0.67 -19.14
N GLU A 52 12.02 -0.03 -19.49
CA GLU A 52 11.72 0.43 -20.85
C GLU A 52 12.54 1.66 -21.18
N LEU A 53 12.55 2.63 -20.27
CA LEU A 53 13.34 3.85 -20.42
C LEU A 53 14.83 3.52 -20.51
N THR A 54 15.32 2.64 -19.64
CA THR A 54 16.72 2.16 -19.72
C THR A 54 16.95 1.49 -21.07
N ARG A 55 16.08 0.58 -21.53
CA ARG A 55 16.26 -0.10 -22.81
C ARG A 55 16.23 0.84 -24.02
N TRP A 56 15.46 1.92 -23.96
CA TRP A 56 15.31 2.88 -25.05
C TRP A 56 16.43 3.92 -25.09
N PHE A 57 16.89 4.38 -23.92
CA PHE A 57 17.81 5.51 -23.81
C PHE A 57 19.24 5.11 -23.46
N LEU A 58 19.49 3.88 -22.98
CA LEU A 58 20.85 3.41 -22.72
C LEU A 58 21.61 3.23 -24.06
N PRO A 59 22.73 3.93 -24.25
CA PRO A 59 23.56 3.77 -25.44
C PRO A 59 24.06 2.33 -25.57
N LYS A 60 23.89 1.74 -26.75
CA LYS A 60 24.29 0.35 -27.02
C LYS A 60 25.75 0.20 -27.46
N GLU A 61 26.46 1.32 -27.60
CA GLU A 61 27.86 1.34 -28.00
C GLU A 61 28.77 1.40 -26.76
N GLY A 62 29.99 0.86 -26.91
CA GLY A 62 30.87 0.35 -25.84
C GLY A 62 30.96 1.18 -24.54
N LEU A 63 31.11 0.45 -23.43
CA LEU A 63 31.06 0.88 -22.02
C LEU A 63 32.15 1.90 -21.58
N GLN A 64 32.76 2.65 -22.49
CA GLN A 64 33.76 3.67 -22.17
C GLN A 64 33.19 5.08 -22.43
N ASN A 65 33.11 5.88 -21.35
CA ASN A 65 32.71 7.30 -21.37
C ASN A 65 31.30 7.60 -21.88
N VAL A 66 30.31 6.82 -21.43
CA VAL A 66 28.90 7.09 -21.75
C VAL A 66 28.34 8.14 -20.78
N GLU A 67 28.04 9.33 -21.29
CA GLU A 67 27.29 10.33 -20.55
C GLU A 67 25.81 9.94 -20.51
N TYR A 68 25.25 9.77 -19.32
CA TYR A 68 23.85 9.34 -19.17
C TYR A 68 22.90 10.51 -19.49
N PRO A 69 21.83 10.29 -20.28
CA PRO A 69 20.82 11.31 -20.51
C PRO A 69 20.10 11.68 -19.21
N LEU A 70 19.64 12.94 -19.11
CA LEU A 70 18.92 13.47 -17.94
C LEU A 70 17.75 12.57 -17.51
N THR A 71 17.05 11.96 -18.47
CA THR A 71 15.93 11.03 -18.21
C THR A 71 16.34 9.85 -17.35
N LEU A 72 17.51 9.25 -17.59
CA LEU A 72 18.01 8.12 -16.81
C LEU A 72 18.52 8.58 -15.45
N ILE A 73 19.14 9.75 -15.35
CA ILE A 73 19.59 10.32 -14.07
C ILE A 73 18.40 10.57 -13.14
N VAL A 74 17.35 11.21 -13.65
CA VAL A 74 16.12 11.49 -12.88
C VAL A 74 15.40 10.19 -12.51
N LEU A 75 15.35 9.22 -13.43
CA LEU A 75 14.78 7.91 -13.17
C LEU A 75 15.53 7.17 -12.05
N GLU A 76 16.85 7.13 -12.09
CA GLU A 76 17.66 6.50 -11.02
C GLU A 76 17.52 7.23 -9.69
N TRP A 77 17.35 8.56 -9.70
CA TRP A 77 17.01 9.31 -8.48
C TRP A 77 15.66 8.86 -7.89
N PHE A 78 14.63 8.64 -8.72
CA PHE A 78 13.36 8.10 -8.25
C PHE A 78 13.49 6.66 -7.74
N VAL A 79 14.34 5.84 -8.37
CA VAL A 79 14.66 4.48 -7.91
C VAL A 79 15.30 4.53 -6.53
N ASP A 80 16.32 5.38 -6.34
CA ASP A 80 17.02 5.49 -5.07
C ASP A 80 16.14 6.08 -3.96
N LEU A 81 15.23 7.01 -4.31
CA LEU A 81 14.19 7.48 -3.40
C LEU A 81 13.23 6.36 -3.01
N HIS A 82 12.78 5.55 -3.98
CA HIS A 82 11.80 4.50 -3.76
C HIS A 82 12.38 3.31 -2.98
N ASP A 83 13.62 2.91 -3.29
CA ASP A 83 14.24 1.72 -2.72
C ASP A 83 14.98 2.03 -1.41
N ASN A 84 15.70 3.16 -1.37
CA ASN A 84 16.66 3.48 -0.32
C ASN A 84 16.39 4.82 0.37
N LEU A 85 15.27 5.51 0.08
CA LEU A 85 14.95 6.83 0.64
C LEU A 85 16.08 7.87 0.48
N LEU A 86 16.92 7.74 -0.57
CA LEU A 86 18.11 8.57 -0.80
C LEU A 86 19.16 8.52 0.34
N ALA A 87 19.09 7.51 1.21
CA ALA A 87 19.96 7.37 2.39
C ALA A 87 20.69 6.01 2.42
N GLY A 88 20.88 5.39 1.25
CA GLY A 88 21.59 4.13 1.09
C GLY A 88 21.00 3.02 1.96
N ASN A 89 21.85 2.25 2.63
CA ASN A 89 21.43 1.10 3.43
C ASN A 89 20.49 1.48 4.59
N ILE A 90 20.74 2.62 5.27
CA ILE A 90 19.90 3.08 6.37
C ILE A 90 18.49 3.38 5.87
N GLY A 91 18.39 4.11 4.74
CA GLY A 91 17.09 4.42 4.16
C GLY A 91 16.39 3.19 3.60
N ARG A 92 17.13 2.19 3.10
CA ARG A 92 16.58 0.88 2.73
C ARG A 92 15.94 0.17 3.93
N ASP A 93 16.64 0.11 5.07
CA ASP A 93 16.11 -0.51 6.29
C ASP A 93 14.86 0.22 6.80
N LEU A 94 14.87 1.57 6.78
CA LEU A 94 13.73 2.39 7.12
C LEU A 94 12.54 2.18 6.18
N ASN A 95 12.79 2.03 4.88
CA ASN A 95 11.78 1.72 3.88
C ASN A 95 11.15 0.34 4.15
N GLY A 96 11.96 -0.64 4.55
CA GLY A 96 11.50 -1.95 5.01
C GLY A 96 10.58 -1.85 6.24
N ILE A 97 10.97 -1.08 7.27
CA ILE A 97 10.10 -0.80 8.43
C ILE A 97 8.82 -0.11 8.00
N GLY A 98 8.91 0.86 7.10
CA GLY A 98 7.77 1.56 6.54
C GLY A 98 6.80 0.63 5.79
N ALA A 99 7.32 -0.39 5.08
CA ALA A 99 6.50 -1.42 4.44
C ALA A 99 5.76 -2.30 5.47
N ILE A 100 6.39 -2.65 6.61
CA ILE A 100 5.74 -3.35 7.73
C ILE A 100 4.62 -2.49 8.32
N LEU A 101 4.90 -1.21 8.58
CA LEU A 101 3.92 -0.27 9.11
C LEU A 101 2.76 -0.04 8.11
N PHE A 102 3.05 -0.06 6.81
CA PHE A 102 2.04 -0.03 5.76
C PHE A 102 1.18 -1.29 5.74
N LEU A 103 1.76 -2.49 5.93
CA LEU A 103 0.98 -3.72 6.11
C LEU A 103 0.02 -3.61 7.29
N ILE A 104 0.48 -3.09 8.44
CA ILE A 104 -0.38 -2.84 9.62
C ILE A 104 -1.50 -1.84 9.28
N MET A 105 -1.19 -0.78 8.53
CA MET A 105 -2.18 0.18 8.05
C MET A 105 -3.28 -0.49 7.23
N VAL A 106 -2.91 -1.38 6.30
CA VAL A 106 -3.84 -2.12 5.45
C VAL A 106 -4.70 -3.09 6.27
N LEU A 107 -4.10 -3.83 7.20
CA LEU A 107 -4.81 -4.77 8.08
C LEU A 107 -5.80 -4.05 9.01
N THR A 108 -5.40 -2.93 9.61
CA THR A 108 -6.30 -2.11 10.45
C THR A 108 -7.43 -1.48 9.62
N GLY A 109 -7.15 -1.08 8.38
CA GLY A 109 -8.16 -0.60 7.44
C GLY A 109 -9.20 -1.67 7.11
N ALA A 110 -8.75 -2.89 6.79
CA ALA A 110 -9.63 -4.04 6.53
C ALA A 110 -10.50 -4.37 7.76
N PHE A 111 -9.93 -4.32 8.96
CA PHE A 111 -10.66 -4.53 10.21
C PHE A 111 -11.74 -3.46 10.44
N VAL A 112 -11.41 -2.19 10.23
CA VAL A 112 -12.32 -1.05 10.43
C VAL A 112 -13.43 -0.98 9.38
N TRP A 113 -13.12 -1.41 8.16
CA TRP A 113 -14.01 -1.36 7.00
C TRP A 113 -15.33 -2.08 7.26
N TRP A 114 -15.34 -3.20 7.99
CA TRP A 114 -16.53 -4.02 8.21
C TRP A 114 -17.74 -3.20 8.72
N PRO A 115 -18.80 -3.02 7.90
CA PRO A 115 -19.95 -2.19 8.25
C PRO A 115 -21.05 -2.99 8.98
N GLY A 116 -20.98 -4.33 8.93
CA GLY A 116 -21.98 -5.25 9.46
C GLY A 116 -22.77 -5.99 8.37
N VAL A 117 -23.27 -7.18 8.71
CA VAL A 117 -23.88 -8.14 7.76
C VAL A 117 -25.12 -7.62 7.00
N ARG A 118 -25.80 -6.58 7.49
CA ARG A 118 -26.96 -6.00 6.79
C ARG A 118 -26.58 -4.95 5.73
N GLN A 119 -25.42 -4.32 5.88
CA GLN A 119 -25.03 -3.15 5.08
C GLN A 119 -23.79 -3.39 4.21
N TRP A 120 -23.16 -4.58 4.29
CA TRP A 120 -21.90 -4.86 3.57
C TRP A 120 -21.99 -4.59 2.07
N LYS A 121 -23.08 -4.97 1.40
CA LYS A 121 -23.28 -4.72 -0.03
C LYS A 121 -23.25 -3.23 -0.38
N GLN A 122 -23.82 -2.38 0.48
CA GLN A 122 -23.86 -0.93 0.27
C GLN A 122 -22.48 -0.30 0.43
N SER A 123 -21.57 -0.94 1.19
CA SER A 123 -20.20 -0.46 1.42
C SER A 123 -19.22 -0.81 0.29
N LEU A 124 -19.68 -1.56 -0.73
CA LEU A 124 -18.90 -1.90 -1.92
C LEU A 124 -19.00 -0.86 -3.03
N PHE A 125 -19.96 0.05 -2.95
CA PHE A 125 -20.27 1.02 -4.00
C PHE A 125 -20.35 2.44 -3.45
N VAL A 126 -20.01 3.42 -4.29
CA VAL A 126 -20.10 4.84 -3.92
C VAL A 126 -21.54 5.31 -4.09
N CYS A 127 -22.21 5.68 -2.99
CA CYS A 127 -23.51 6.33 -3.05
C CYS A 127 -23.33 7.85 -3.26
N HIS A 128 -23.59 8.33 -4.48
CA HIS A 128 -23.42 9.75 -4.84
C HIS A 128 -24.43 10.70 -4.17
N SER A 129 -25.58 10.18 -3.72
CA SER A 129 -26.67 10.96 -3.12
C SER A 129 -26.35 11.59 -1.76
N GLN A 130 -25.20 11.29 -1.15
CA GLN A 130 -24.82 11.76 0.18
C GLN A 130 -23.49 12.53 0.18
N HIS A 131 -23.47 13.73 -0.43
CA HIS A 131 -22.27 14.60 -0.50
C HIS A 131 -21.54 14.82 0.83
N ARG A 132 -22.27 14.80 1.97
CA ARG A 132 -21.68 14.96 3.31
C ARG A 132 -20.73 13.83 3.69
N LEU A 133 -21.03 12.59 3.26
CA LEU A 133 -20.26 11.38 3.56
C LEU A 133 -19.43 10.86 2.37
N PHE A 134 -19.48 11.54 1.23
CA PHE A 134 -18.83 11.12 -0.01
C PHE A 134 -17.36 10.71 0.18
N SER A 135 -16.55 11.48 0.91
CA SER A 135 -15.13 11.16 1.15
C SER A 135 -14.94 9.87 1.95
N TRP A 136 -15.84 9.60 2.90
CA TRP A 136 -15.82 8.35 3.67
C TRP A 136 -16.19 7.15 2.79
N HIS A 137 -17.24 7.27 1.96
CA HIS A 137 -17.59 6.23 0.99
C HIS A 137 -16.47 5.98 -0.01
N LEU A 138 -15.87 7.04 -0.57
CA LEU A 138 -14.79 6.92 -1.53
C LEU A 138 -13.58 6.22 -0.92
N HIS A 139 -13.12 6.63 0.26
CA HIS A 139 -12.02 5.98 0.97
C HIS A 139 -12.32 4.51 1.27
N SER A 140 -13.54 4.22 1.74
CA SER A 140 -13.98 2.86 2.06
C SER A 140 -14.04 1.95 0.83
N VAL A 141 -14.56 2.45 -0.30
CA VAL A 141 -14.72 1.67 -1.54
C VAL A 141 -13.36 1.43 -2.18
N ILE A 142 -12.53 2.47 -2.31
CA ILE A 142 -11.17 2.33 -2.86
C ILE A 142 -10.36 1.39 -1.98
N GLY A 143 -10.39 1.56 -0.65
CA GLY A 143 -9.63 0.74 0.28
C GLY A 143 -10.03 -0.73 0.23
N PHE A 144 -11.33 -1.02 0.06
CA PHE A 144 -11.79 -2.39 -0.10
C PHE A 144 -11.35 -3.02 -1.42
N TRP A 145 -11.61 -2.37 -2.56
CA TRP A 145 -11.31 -2.95 -3.86
C TRP A 145 -9.81 -3.05 -4.14
N SER A 146 -9.00 -2.22 -3.48
CA SER A 146 -7.54 -2.30 -3.55
C SER A 146 -6.93 -3.21 -2.50
N LEU A 147 -7.70 -3.77 -1.55
CA LEU A 147 -7.17 -4.46 -0.36
C LEU A 147 -6.16 -5.55 -0.69
N LEU A 148 -6.54 -6.51 -1.55
CA LEU A 148 -5.67 -7.64 -1.90
C LEU A 148 -4.35 -7.16 -2.52
N PHE A 149 -4.45 -6.10 -3.31
CA PHE A 149 -3.34 -5.54 -4.03
C PHE A 149 -2.41 -4.74 -3.13
N LEU A 150 -2.95 -3.92 -2.21
CA LEU A 150 -2.16 -3.25 -1.17
C LEU A 150 -1.48 -4.24 -0.23
N LEU A 151 -2.15 -5.35 0.11
CA LEU A 151 -1.54 -6.45 0.86
C LEU A 151 -0.35 -7.02 0.09
N GLY A 152 -0.53 -7.40 -1.18
CA GLY A 152 0.55 -7.91 -2.03
C GLY A 152 1.75 -6.96 -2.11
N TRP A 153 1.50 -5.65 -2.31
CA TRP A 153 2.56 -4.65 -2.35
C TRP A 153 3.28 -4.44 -1.02
N SER A 154 2.54 -4.43 0.09
CA SER A 154 3.16 -4.32 1.40
C SER A 154 4.04 -5.53 1.70
N VAL A 155 3.58 -6.75 1.39
CA VAL A 155 4.34 -7.98 1.60
C VAL A 155 5.60 -8.03 0.73
N THR A 156 5.47 -7.71 -0.56
CA THR A 156 6.62 -7.66 -1.49
C THR A 156 7.63 -6.58 -1.13
N GLY A 157 7.15 -5.41 -0.67
CA GLY A 157 8.02 -4.36 -0.13
C GLY A 157 8.84 -4.86 1.06
N ILE A 158 8.22 -5.54 2.02
CA ILE A 158 8.94 -6.13 3.17
C ILE A 158 9.97 -7.15 2.68
N TYR A 159 9.59 -8.01 1.74
CA TYR A 159 10.48 -9.05 1.18
C TYR A 159 11.74 -8.48 0.52
N PHE A 160 11.66 -7.37 -0.22
CA PHE A 160 12.83 -6.78 -0.89
C PHE A 160 13.92 -6.28 0.07
N ILE A 161 13.57 -6.01 1.33
CA ILE A 161 14.50 -5.55 2.35
C ILE A 161 14.82 -6.68 3.35
N PHE A 162 13.82 -7.44 3.76
CA PHE A 162 13.93 -8.51 4.74
C PHE A 162 13.48 -9.86 4.13
N PRO A 163 14.30 -10.50 3.26
CA PRO A 163 13.95 -11.79 2.67
C PRO A 163 14.03 -12.95 3.67
N GLY A 164 14.94 -12.88 4.65
CA GLY A 164 15.21 -13.97 5.60
C GLY A 164 13.99 -14.56 6.31
N PRO A 165 13.04 -13.76 6.86
CA PRO A 165 11.80 -14.29 7.44
C PRO A 165 10.93 -15.07 6.45
N PHE A 166 10.93 -14.71 5.16
CA PHE A 166 10.18 -15.41 4.12
C PHE A 166 10.88 -16.70 3.71
N GLU A 167 12.19 -16.64 3.51
CA GLU A 167 13.02 -17.82 3.20
C GLU A 167 12.89 -18.86 4.31
N TRP A 168 13.05 -18.46 5.57
CA TRP A 168 12.84 -19.33 6.72
C TRP A 168 11.43 -19.94 6.73
N PHE A 169 10.40 -19.14 6.46
CA PHE A 169 9.02 -19.63 6.42
C PHE A 169 8.84 -20.70 5.34
N PHE A 170 9.37 -20.49 4.14
CA PHE A 170 9.28 -21.48 3.06
C PHE A 170 10.12 -22.72 3.34
N ASP A 171 11.31 -22.58 3.91
CA ASP A 171 12.21 -23.67 4.27
C ASP A 171 11.58 -24.63 5.31
N VAL A 172 10.71 -24.14 6.20
CA VAL A 172 9.95 -25.00 7.16
C VAL A 172 9.01 -25.97 6.44
N PHE A 173 8.47 -25.59 5.29
CA PHE A 173 7.56 -26.44 4.49
C PHE A 173 8.30 -27.27 3.44
N ASP A 174 9.57 -26.96 3.18
CA ASP A 174 10.38 -27.67 2.22
C ASP A 174 11.03 -28.89 2.89
N LYS A 175 10.44 -30.07 2.68
CA LYS A 175 10.92 -31.32 3.28
C LYS A 175 12.05 -31.96 2.49
N ASP A 176 12.39 -31.42 1.31
CA ASP A 176 13.43 -31.96 0.45
C ASP A 176 14.42 -30.86 0.03
N LEU A 177 15.48 -30.70 0.81
CA LEU A 177 16.58 -29.76 0.56
C LEU A 177 17.37 -30.07 -0.73
N SER A 178 17.04 -31.14 -1.46
CA SER A 178 17.69 -31.53 -2.71
C SER A 178 16.96 -31.09 -3.98
N ASP A 179 15.72 -30.57 -3.87
CA ASP A 179 14.99 -30.07 -5.03
C ASP A 179 15.47 -28.65 -5.41
N PHE A 180 15.86 -28.47 -6.67
CA PHE A 180 16.41 -27.22 -7.18
C PHE A 180 15.33 -26.15 -7.41
N LYS A 181 14.05 -26.52 -7.33
CA LYS A 181 12.90 -25.59 -7.40
C LYS A 181 12.20 -25.55 -6.04
N ARG A 182 12.73 -24.74 -5.13
CA ARG A 182 12.06 -24.44 -3.86
C ARG A 182 10.62 -23.99 -4.13
N PRO A 183 9.59 -24.62 -3.53
CA PRO A 183 8.18 -24.28 -3.76
C PRO A 183 7.86 -22.79 -3.55
N GLY A 184 8.63 -22.10 -2.69
CA GLY A 184 8.50 -20.66 -2.43
C GLY A 184 8.99 -19.75 -3.57
N GLU A 185 9.98 -20.17 -4.36
CA GLU A 185 10.61 -19.32 -5.39
C GLU A 185 9.61 -18.92 -6.49
N GLY A 186 8.75 -19.84 -6.92
CA GLY A 186 7.74 -19.54 -7.94
C GLY A 186 6.73 -18.50 -7.48
N LEU A 187 6.25 -18.62 -6.22
CA LEU A 187 5.33 -17.64 -5.63
C LEU A 187 6.02 -16.28 -5.48
N LEU A 188 7.28 -16.26 -5.04
CA LEU A 188 8.06 -15.04 -4.91
C LEU A 188 8.25 -14.34 -6.25
N LEU A 189 8.60 -15.07 -7.32
CA LEU A 189 8.72 -14.49 -8.66
C LEU A 189 7.41 -13.86 -9.14
N VAL A 190 6.28 -14.55 -8.94
CA VAL A 190 4.95 -14.01 -9.27
C VAL A 190 4.68 -12.72 -8.48
N LEU A 191 4.99 -12.71 -7.18
CA LEU A 191 4.81 -11.54 -6.34
C LEU A 191 5.70 -10.37 -6.77
N VAL A 192 6.96 -10.63 -7.16
CA VAL A 192 7.87 -9.61 -7.69
C VAL A 192 7.39 -9.06 -9.03
N ASP A 193 6.94 -9.92 -9.94
CA ASP A 193 6.38 -9.49 -11.22
C ASP A 193 5.09 -8.69 -11.03
N LEU A 194 4.25 -9.08 -10.06
CA LEU A 194 3.09 -8.30 -9.65
C LEU A 194 3.48 -6.99 -8.97
N HIS A 195 4.57 -6.91 -8.22
CA HIS A 195 5.00 -5.64 -7.63
C HIS A 195 5.34 -4.61 -8.71
N PHE A 196 6.07 -5.05 -9.75
CA PHE A 196 6.54 -4.17 -10.83
C PHE A 196 5.62 -4.10 -12.07
N GLY A 197 4.54 -4.88 -12.12
CA GLY A 197 3.67 -4.96 -13.30
C GLY A 197 4.36 -5.57 -14.53
N ARG A 198 5.29 -6.52 -14.34
CA ARG A 198 6.18 -7.06 -15.39
C ARG A 198 5.63 -8.27 -16.14
N PHE A 199 4.43 -8.73 -15.81
CA PHE A 199 3.79 -9.90 -16.41
C PHE A 199 3.00 -9.59 -17.69
N GLY A 200 3.01 -8.34 -18.18
CA GLY A 200 2.29 -7.92 -19.38
C GLY A 200 3.04 -6.88 -20.22
N GLY A 201 2.36 -6.38 -21.25
CA GLY A 201 2.88 -5.33 -22.14
C GLY A 201 2.75 -3.92 -21.55
N LEU A 202 3.00 -2.90 -22.38
CA LEU A 202 2.97 -1.49 -21.98
C LEU A 202 1.63 -1.07 -21.34
N GLY A 203 0.50 -1.59 -21.83
CA GLY A 203 -0.82 -1.29 -21.28
C GLY A 203 -0.99 -1.72 -19.81
N ILE A 204 -0.47 -2.90 -19.44
CA ILE A 204 -0.50 -3.37 -18.04
C ILE A 204 0.34 -2.47 -17.14
N ARG A 205 1.47 -1.96 -17.64
CA ARG A 205 2.31 -1.03 -16.86
C ARG A 205 1.66 0.32 -16.64
N THR A 206 1.02 0.88 -17.67
CA THR A 206 0.25 2.11 -17.51
C THR A 206 -0.86 1.93 -16.48
N LEU A 207 -1.54 0.78 -16.49
CA LEU A 207 -2.52 0.44 -15.45
C LEU A 207 -1.85 0.34 -14.07
N TRP A 208 -0.66 -0.27 -14.00
CA TRP A 208 0.12 -0.40 -12.77
C TRP A 208 0.53 0.94 -12.17
N VAL A 209 0.79 1.95 -13.00
CA VAL A 209 1.05 3.33 -12.53
C VAL A 209 -0.18 3.91 -11.83
N ILE A 210 -1.37 3.73 -12.40
CA ILE A 210 -2.64 4.22 -11.80
C ILE A 210 -2.87 3.53 -10.45
N PHE A 211 -2.67 2.23 -10.45
CA PHE A 211 -2.72 1.37 -9.29
C PHE A 211 -1.70 1.76 -8.21
N GLY A 212 -0.47 2.11 -8.62
CA GLY A 212 0.59 2.58 -7.74
C GLY A 212 0.23 3.87 -7.02
N LEU A 213 -0.68 4.68 -7.57
CA LEU A 213 -1.18 5.93 -6.98
C LEU A 213 -2.37 5.73 -6.02
N LEU A 214 -2.93 4.52 -5.90
CA LEU A 214 -4.07 4.25 -5.00
C LEU A 214 -3.78 4.63 -3.53
N PRO A 215 -2.59 4.33 -2.94
CA PRO A 215 -2.28 4.77 -1.59
C PRO A 215 -2.29 6.28 -1.42
N THR A 216 -1.84 7.03 -2.44
CA THR A 216 -1.91 8.50 -2.46
C THR A 216 -3.36 8.99 -2.41
N VAL A 217 -4.26 8.37 -3.20
CA VAL A 217 -5.70 8.71 -3.16
C VAL A 217 -6.32 8.36 -1.81
N LEU A 218 -5.95 7.23 -1.21
CA LEU A 218 -6.39 6.83 0.13
C LEU A 218 -5.90 7.82 1.19
N PHE A 219 -4.66 8.29 1.11
CA PHE A 219 -4.15 9.30 2.02
C PHE A 219 -4.92 10.62 1.91
N ILE A 220 -5.09 11.16 0.70
CA ILE A 220 -5.83 12.41 0.46
C ILE A 220 -7.27 12.31 1.00
N THR A 221 -7.95 11.19 0.70
CA THR A 221 -9.31 10.97 1.18
C THR A 221 -9.36 10.78 2.70
N GLY A 222 -8.36 10.15 3.31
CA GLY A 222 -8.20 9.99 4.75
C GLY A 222 -7.99 11.32 5.48
N VAL A 223 -7.08 12.17 4.99
CA VAL A 223 -6.84 13.53 5.50
C VAL A 223 -8.14 14.36 5.45
N ARG A 224 -8.88 14.27 4.34
CA ARG A 224 -10.18 14.96 4.21
C ARG A 224 -11.22 14.47 5.24
N ILE A 225 -11.23 13.18 5.57
CA ILE A 225 -12.08 12.62 6.63
C ILE A 225 -11.65 13.15 8.01
N TRP A 226 -10.35 13.14 8.30
CA TRP A 226 -9.80 13.67 9.56
C TRP A 226 -10.13 15.15 9.74
N TRP A 227 -9.90 15.97 8.71
CA TRP A 227 -10.18 17.40 8.73
C TRP A 227 -11.64 17.68 9.13
N LYS A 228 -12.59 16.99 8.49
CA LYS A 228 -14.02 17.13 8.79
C LYS A 228 -14.41 16.65 10.19
N ARG A 229 -13.71 15.66 10.74
CA ARG A 229 -14.06 15.04 12.03
C ARG A 229 -13.43 15.74 13.23
N VAL A 230 -12.16 16.11 13.12
CA VAL A 230 -11.33 16.59 14.23
C VAL A 230 -11.18 18.10 14.16
N GLN A 231 -10.57 18.62 13.09
CA GLN A 231 -10.23 20.05 12.98
C GLN A 231 -11.47 20.95 13.02
N ILE A 232 -12.49 20.68 12.20
CA ILE A 232 -13.71 21.51 12.18
C ILE A 232 -14.41 21.52 13.55
N LYS A 233 -14.43 20.38 14.26
CA LYS A 233 -15.05 20.32 15.59
C LYS A 233 -14.23 21.05 16.63
N TRP A 234 -12.90 20.95 16.53
CA TRP A 234 -11.97 21.61 17.45
C TRP A 234 -12.01 23.12 17.27
N CYS A 235 -11.90 23.67 16.05
CA CYS A 235 -12.05 25.11 15.78
C CYS A 235 -13.36 25.68 16.34
N LYS A 236 -14.50 24.99 16.12
CA LYS A 236 -15.80 25.42 16.65
C LYS A 236 -15.87 25.47 18.18
N SER A 237 -15.03 24.72 18.88
CA SER A 237 -14.97 24.76 20.35
C SER A 237 -14.15 25.94 20.91
N TRP A 238 -13.39 26.66 20.06
CA TRP A 238 -12.72 27.90 20.43
C TRP A 238 -13.63 29.14 20.24
N ASP A 239 -14.68 29.01 19.43
CA ASP A 239 -15.66 30.06 19.15
C ASP A 239 -16.87 30.06 20.11
N THR A 240 -16.90 29.14 21.09
CA THR A 240 -17.94 29.01 22.14
C THR A 240 -17.33 29.20 23.51
#